data_AF-A0A953Q478-F1
#
_entry.id   AF-A0A953Q478-F1
#
_cell.length_a   1.000
_cell.length_b   1.000
_cell.length_c   1.000
_cell.angle_alpha   90.00
_cell.angle_beta   90.00
_cell.angle_gamma   90.00
#
_symmetry.space_group_name_H-M   'P 1'
#
loop_
_entity.id
_entity.type
_entity.pdbx_description
1 polymer ?
#
loop_
_entity_poly.entity_id
_entity_poly.type
_entity_poly.pdbx_seq_one_letter_code
_entity_poly.pdbx_strand_id
1 'polypeptide(L)'
;MHTMPTKRAHVLLPEDLLREIDALVGPRGRSSFLVETARNEVRRQKLLQFLESEHPAWDDKAHPELAQGSAAWVRKQRAESEARTAGAKHARTH
;
A
#
# COMPACT_ATOMS: atom_id res chain seq x y z
N MET A 1 10.64 3.49 -18.07
CA MET A 1 10.04 2.44 -17.23
C MET A 1 11.19 1.67 -16.60
N HIS A 2 11.39 1.74 -15.29
CA HIS A 2 12.45 0.97 -14.63
C HIS A 2 12.00 -0.48 -14.48
N THR A 3 12.57 -1.39 -15.28
CA THR A 3 12.41 -2.83 -15.09
C THR A 3 13.17 -3.24 -13.82
N MET A 4 12.46 -3.73 -12.81
CA MET A 4 13.12 -4.31 -11.63
C MET A 4 13.87 -5.58 -12.06
N PRO A 5 15.14 -5.76 -11.65
CA PRO A 5 15.90 -6.95 -11.99
C PRO A 5 15.22 -8.19 -11.39
N THR A 6 15.11 -9.26 -12.19
CA THR A 6 14.53 -10.54 -11.76
C THR A 6 15.62 -11.60 -11.63
N LYS A 7 15.51 -12.45 -10.60
CA LYS A 7 16.40 -13.60 -10.39
C LYS A 7 15.55 -14.86 -10.34
N ARG A 8 15.98 -15.93 -11.02
CA ARG A 8 15.29 -17.22 -10.99
C ARG A 8 15.58 -17.93 -9.66
N ALA A 9 14.52 -18.38 -9.00
CA ALA A 9 14.60 -19.26 -7.84
C ALA A 9 13.95 -20.61 -8.23
N HIS A 10 14.60 -21.72 -7.88
CA HIS A 10 14.03 -23.05 -8.05
C HIS A 10 13.34 -23.47 -6.75
N VAL A 11 12.04 -23.72 -6.82
CA VAL A 11 11.20 -24.12 -5.68
C VAL A 11 10.48 -25.41 -6.06
N LEU A 12 10.50 -26.40 -5.17
CA LEU A 12 9.73 -27.62 -5.32
C LEU A 12 8.33 -27.37 -4.75
N LEU A 13 7.30 -27.62 -5.56
CA LEU A 13 5.91 -27.50 -5.18
C LEU A 13 5.23 -28.87 -5.32
N PRO A 14 4.43 -29.30 -4.33
CA PRO A 14 3.60 -30.49 -4.46
C PRO A 14 2.69 -30.43 -5.69
N GLU A 15 2.46 -31.58 -6.33
CA GLU A 15 1.70 -31.66 -7.58
C GLU A 15 0.21 -31.34 -7.38
N ASP A 16 -0.37 -31.74 -6.26
CA ASP A 16 -1.72 -31.38 -5.84
C ASP A 16 -1.88 -29.86 -5.73
N LEU A 17 -0.97 -29.18 -5.03
CA LEU A 17 -1.00 -27.72 -4.92
C LEU A 17 -0.87 -27.03 -6.28
N LEU A 18 -0.01 -27.54 -7.16
CA LEU A 18 0.12 -26.98 -8.51
C LEU A 18 -1.19 -27.10 -9.31
N ARG A 19 -1.88 -28.25 -9.21
CA ARG A 19 -3.18 -28.46 -9.86
C ARG A 19 -4.26 -27.53 -9.32
N GLU A 20 -4.27 -27.27 -8.02
CA GLU A 20 -5.20 -26.31 -7.42
C GLU A 20 -4.95 -24.89 -7.92
N ILE A 21 -3.69 -24.46 -7.96
CA ILE A 21 -3.30 -23.15 -8.50
C ILE A 21 -3.74 -23.04 -9.96
N ASP A 22 -3.51 -24.08 -10.78
CA ASP A 22 -3.97 -24.10 -12.17
C ASP A 22 -5.47 -23.95 -12.33
N ALA A 23 -6.24 -24.62 -11.48
CA ALA A 23 -7.69 -24.52 -11.50
C ALA A 23 -8.16 -23.09 -11.19
N LEU A 24 -7.42 -22.36 -10.35
CA LEU A 24 -7.73 -20.98 -9.96
C LEU A 24 -7.33 -19.93 -11.00
N VAL A 25 -6.11 -20.02 -11.55
CA VAL A 25 -5.54 -18.94 -12.39
C VAL A 25 -5.28 -19.34 -13.84
N GLY A 26 -5.56 -20.59 -14.19
CA GLY A 26 -5.26 -21.18 -15.49
C GLY A 26 -3.76 -21.43 -15.73
N PRO A 27 -3.43 -22.12 -16.83
CA PRO A 27 -2.08 -22.63 -17.08
C PRO A 27 -0.99 -21.56 -17.28
N ARG A 28 -1.36 -20.30 -17.55
CA ARG A 28 -0.42 -19.18 -17.74
C ARG A 28 -0.36 -18.22 -16.55
N GLY A 29 -1.21 -18.41 -15.54
CA GLY A 29 -1.33 -17.51 -14.39
C GLY A 29 -0.36 -17.83 -13.25
N ARG A 30 0.27 -19.01 -13.23
CA ARG A 30 1.05 -19.53 -12.09
C ARG A 30 2.12 -18.56 -11.58
N SER A 31 2.99 -18.09 -12.47
CA SER A 31 4.11 -17.24 -12.07
C SER A 31 3.64 -15.91 -11.47
N SER A 32 2.61 -15.29 -12.07
CA SER A 32 2.03 -14.06 -11.55
C SER A 32 1.37 -14.30 -10.19
N PHE A 33 0.63 -15.39 -10.06
CA PHE A 33 -0.02 -15.77 -8.81
C PHE A 33 1.01 -15.97 -7.68
N LEU A 34 2.06 -16.75 -7.93
CA LEU A 34 3.10 -17.00 -6.93
C LEU A 34 3.85 -15.73 -6.53
N VAL A 35 4.17 -14.85 -7.49
CA VAL A 35 4.84 -13.57 -7.21
C VAL A 35 3.96 -12.66 -6.36
N GLU A 36 2.69 -12.49 -6.71
CA GLU A 36 1.78 -11.63 -5.96
C GLU A 36 1.45 -12.20 -4.57
N THR A 37 1.23 -13.51 -4.47
CA THR A 37 1.01 -14.19 -3.19
C THR A 37 2.24 -14.05 -2.29
N ALA A 38 3.45 -14.27 -2.81
CA ALA A 38 4.69 -14.07 -2.04
C ALA A 38 4.87 -12.62 -1.60
N ARG A 39 4.56 -11.64 -2.46
CA ARG A 39 4.59 -10.21 -2.09
C ARG A 39 3.59 -9.89 -0.97
N ASN A 40 2.39 -10.43 -1.07
CA ASN A 40 1.35 -10.23 -0.06
C ASN A 40 1.77 -10.82 1.28
N GLU A 41 2.27 -12.05 1.28
CA GLU A 41 2.70 -12.70 2.52
C GLU A 41 3.91 -12.02 3.15
N VAL A 42 4.91 -11.61 2.36
CA VAL A 42 6.04 -10.83 2.88
C VAL A 42 5.57 -9.51 3.50
N ARG A 43 4.63 -8.80 2.87
CA ARG A 43 4.05 -7.58 3.45
C ARG A 43 3.32 -7.86 4.76
N ARG A 44 2.54 -8.93 4.81
CA ARG A 44 1.80 -9.36 6.01
C ARG A 44 2.76 -9.68 7.15
N GLN A 45 3.80 -10.47 6.90
CA GLN A 45 4.80 -10.83 7.91
C GLN A 45 5.55 -9.61 8.44
N LYS A 46 5.95 -8.68 7.56
CA LYS A 46 6.55 -7.40 7.97
C LYS A 46 5.62 -6.57 8.85
N LEU A 47 4.33 -6.53 8.51
CA LEU A 47 3.34 -5.83 9.32
C LEU A 47 3.18 -6.48 10.70
N LEU A 48 3.06 -7.81 10.75
CA LEU A 48 2.94 -8.54 12.02
C LEU A 48 4.17 -8.29 12.90
N GLN A 49 5.37 -8.42 12.35
CA GLN A 49 6.61 -8.14 13.07
C GLN A 49 6.70 -6.68 13.57
N PHE A 50 6.18 -5.72 12.80
CA PHE A 50 6.08 -4.34 13.23
C PHE A 50 5.09 -4.15 14.38
N LEU A 51 3.92 -4.79 14.30
CA LEU A 51 2.90 -4.73 15.36
C LEU A 51 3.34 -5.41 16.66
N GLU A 52 4.16 -6.45 16.57
CA GLU A 52 4.78 -7.12 17.72
C GLU A 52 5.97 -6.34 18.28
N SER A 53 6.49 -5.35 17.55
CA SER A 53 7.65 -4.59 18.00
C SER A 53 7.26 -3.55 19.06
N GLU A 54 8.10 -3.42 20.08
CA GLU A 54 7.98 -2.39 21.13
C GLU A 54 8.21 -0.95 20.61
N HIS A 55 8.50 -0.79 19.31
CA HIS A 55 8.70 0.52 18.72
C HIS A 55 7.35 1.20 18.56
N PRO A 56 7.17 2.43 19.08
CA PRO A 56 5.95 3.17 18.88
C PRO A 56 5.67 3.30 17.38
N ALA A 57 4.52 2.81 16.95
CA ALA A 57 4.09 2.93 15.55
C ALA A 57 3.83 4.39 15.13
N TRP A 58 3.82 5.29 16.10
CA TRP A 58 3.46 6.69 15.99
C TRP A 58 4.25 7.52 17.00
N ASP A 59 4.85 8.63 16.54
CA ASP A 59 5.56 9.59 17.40
C ASP A 59 4.94 10.98 17.21
N ASP A 60 4.30 11.51 18.24
CA ASP A 60 3.69 12.84 18.20
C ASP A 60 4.72 13.96 17.94
N LYS A 61 6.00 13.74 18.30
CA LYS A 61 7.07 14.71 18.03
C LYS A 61 7.45 14.78 16.56
N ALA A 62 7.20 13.71 15.80
CA ALA A 62 7.42 13.67 14.37
C ALA A 62 6.29 14.36 13.57
N HIS A 63 5.17 14.69 14.23
CA HIS A 63 3.96 15.23 13.60
C HIS A 63 3.45 16.53 14.25
N PRO A 64 4.25 17.62 14.23
CA PRO A 64 3.84 18.90 14.81
C PRO A 64 2.58 19.49 14.16
N GLU A 65 2.29 19.16 12.90
CA GLU A 65 1.07 19.56 12.19
C GLU A 65 -0.21 19.01 12.82
N LEU A 66 -0.10 17.94 13.60
CA LEU A 66 -1.20 17.31 14.33
C LEU A 66 -1.24 17.71 15.81
N ALA A 67 -0.38 18.62 16.27
CA ALA A 67 -0.29 19.04 17.67
C ALA A 67 -1.62 19.61 18.23
N GLN A 68 -2.46 20.22 17.38
CA GLN A 68 -3.79 20.71 17.74
C GLN A 68 -4.90 19.66 17.58
N GLY A 69 -4.52 18.40 17.37
CA GLY A 69 -5.40 17.28 17.10
C GLY A 69 -5.73 17.11 15.62
N SER A 70 -5.95 15.85 15.22
CA SER A 70 -6.27 15.47 13.85
C SER A 70 -7.53 16.17 13.31
N ALA A 71 -8.54 16.39 14.16
CA ALA A 71 -9.76 17.07 13.76
C ALA A 71 -9.52 18.53 13.31
N ALA A 72 -8.63 19.25 13.98
CA ALA A 72 -8.27 20.62 13.61
C ALA A 72 -7.49 20.65 12.29
N TRP A 73 -6.54 19.73 12.13
CA TRP A 73 -5.78 19.57 10.90
C TRP A 73 -6.67 19.24 9.69
N VAL A 74 -7.59 18.29 9.82
CA VAL A 74 -8.53 17.94 8.75
C VAL A 74 -9.44 19.13 8.39
N ARG A 75 -9.93 19.88 9.38
CA ARG A 75 -10.74 21.10 9.11
C ARG A 75 -9.96 22.12 8.29
N LYS A 76 -8.70 22.38 8.66
CA LYS A 76 -7.81 23.28 7.92
C LYS A 76 -7.62 22.82 6.47
N GLN A 77 -7.31 21.53 6.26
CA GLN A 77 -7.13 20.95 4.92
C GLN A 77 -8.39 21.07 4.03
N ARG A 78 -9.59 20.92 4.60
CA ARG A 78 -10.85 21.10 3.88
C ARG A 78 -11.07 22.56 3.49
N ALA A 79 -10.90 23.48 4.44
CA ALA A 79 -11.05 24.91 4.19
C ALA A 79 -10.10 25.41 3.08
N GLU A 80 -8.83 24.97 3.10
CA GLU A 80 -7.86 25.31 2.05
C GLU A 80 -8.24 24.72 0.69
N SER A 81 -8.78 23.50 0.66
CA SER A 81 -9.25 22.86 -0.58
C SER A 81 -10.47 23.57 -1.16
N GLU A 82 -11.44 23.92 -0.32
CA GLU A 82 -12.62 24.68 -0.70
C GLU A 82 -12.23 26.06 -1.25
N ALA A 83 -11.33 26.78 -0.58
CA ALA A 83 -10.81 28.07 -1.03
C ALA A 83 -10.14 27.99 -2.41
N ARG A 84 -9.31 26.96 -2.65
CA ARG A 84 -8.71 26.71 -3.98
C ARG A 84 -9.77 26.47 -5.05
N THR A 85 -10.79 25.67 -4.76
CA THR A 85 -11.87 25.40 -5.73
C THR A 85 -12.73 26.64 -5.99
N ALA A 86 -12.98 27.48 -4.97
CA ALA A 86 -13.74 28.72 -5.12
C ALA A 86 -12.99 29.78 -5.94
N GLY A 87 -11.67 29.91 -5.72
CA GLY A 87 -10.80 30.78 -6.52
C GLY A 87 -10.66 30.32 -7.96
N ALA A 88 -10.56 29.02 -8.21
CA ALA A 88 -10.55 28.45 -9.56
C ALA A 88 -11.88 28.66 -10.32
N LYS A 89 -13.01 28.71 -9.61
CA LYS A 89 -14.30 29.08 -10.21
C LYS A 89 -14.34 30.56 -10.57
N HIS A 90 -13.83 31.45 -9.71
CA HIS A 90 -13.76 32.89 -10.00
C HIS A 90 -12.86 33.21 -11.20
N ALA A 91 -11.69 32.55 -11.33
CA ALA A 91 -10.76 32.77 -12.43
C ALA A 91 -11.24 32.25 -13.81
N ARG A 92 -12.30 31.44 -13.84
CA ARG A 92 -12.90 30.90 -15.08
C ARG A 92 -14.12 31.69 -15.56
N THR A 93 -14.56 32.70 -14.80
CA THR A 93 -15.77 33.49 -15.09
C THR A 93 -15.43 34.90 -15.61
N HIS A 94 -14.15 35.19 -15.85
CA HIS A 94 -13.61 36.39 -16.49
C HIS A 94 -12.71 35.96 -17.65
#